data_AF-A0A7M3NPL9-F1
#
_entry.id   AF-A0A7M3NPL9-F1
#
_cell.length_a   1.000
_cell.length_b   1.000
_cell.length_c   1.000
_cell.angle_alpha   90.00
_cell.angle_beta   90.00
_cell.angle_gamma   90.00
#
_symmetry.space_group_name_H-M   'P 1'
#
loop_
_entity.id
_entity.type
_entity.pdbx_description
1 polymer ?
#
loop_
_entity_poly.entity_id
_entity_poly.type
_entity_poly.pdbx_seq_one_letter_code
_entity_poly.pdbx_strand_id
1 'polypeptide(L)'
;MAVWLDCRHSAPSEPVPQAGKRPDEYVHGLLAPGAPAVRLGADPVEIVAAMADRRNAVTVGPVHSVTGYRRAMDTMLTALETAVAEGAARPAHPMAIEYSLPGVDAAVNARLDLVGSWEAKAMRGRAGLAGAHLMYAALQRDLATDRWARLLAGGARAPYLLWSTGGPSVPADRSVDYAEKCLFPGTALALSPAALREFDERGLVTGPTALDAAEARRVVATIAWFGVRLDATVG
;
A
#
# COMPACT_ATOMS: atom_id res chain seq x y z
N MET A 1 8.57 -0.94 16.03
CA MET A 1 9.55 -0.76 14.93
C MET A 1 9.05 -1.56 13.75
N ALA A 2 8.58 -0.90 12.69
CA ALA A 2 8.16 -1.54 11.44
C ALA A 2 9.34 -1.51 10.46
N VAL A 3 9.64 -2.63 9.81
CA VAL A 3 10.66 -2.72 8.77
C VAL A 3 9.99 -2.56 7.42
N TRP A 4 10.63 -1.80 6.53
CA TRP A 4 10.10 -1.44 5.23
C TRP A 4 10.84 -2.23 4.16
N LEU A 5 10.14 -3.08 3.42
CA LEU A 5 10.68 -3.71 2.22
C LEU A 5 10.34 -2.83 1.03
N ASP A 6 11.32 -2.16 0.43
CA ASP A 6 11.12 -1.31 -0.73
C ASP A 6 11.19 -2.13 -2.03
N CYS A 7 10.04 -2.29 -2.69
CA CYS A 7 9.93 -2.99 -3.97
C CYS A 7 10.07 -2.04 -5.17
N ARG A 8 10.61 -0.83 -5.00
CA ARG A 8 10.90 0.10 -6.10
C ARG A 8 12.19 -0.31 -6.81
N HIS A 9 12.15 -0.38 -8.12
CA HIS A 9 13.35 -0.48 -8.96
C HIS A 9 14.11 0.84 -8.89
N SER A 10 15.43 0.79 -8.68
CA SER A 10 16.26 1.99 -8.54
C SER A 10 16.51 2.66 -9.89
N ALA A 11 16.18 1.99 -11.01
CA ALA A 11 16.20 2.53 -12.36
C ALA A 11 15.04 1.98 -13.23
N PRO A 12 14.51 2.75 -14.20
CA PRO A 12 13.46 2.29 -15.14
C PRO A 12 13.88 1.12 -16.05
N SER A 13 15.16 0.73 -16.03
CA SER A 13 15.74 -0.39 -16.78
C SER A 13 15.97 -1.66 -15.95
N GLU A 14 15.72 -1.64 -14.64
CA GLU A 14 15.90 -2.84 -13.81
C GLU A 14 14.72 -3.81 -13.99
N PRO A 15 15.01 -5.12 -14.13
CA PRO A 15 13.97 -6.12 -14.33
C PRO A 15 13.07 -6.21 -13.11
N VAL A 16 11.76 -6.37 -13.37
CA VAL A 16 10.73 -6.81 -12.42
C VAL A 16 11.30 -7.90 -11.51
N PRO A 17 10.97 -7.94 -10.19
CA PRO A 17 11.33 -9.05 -9.33
C PRO A 17 11.18 -10.38 -10.06
N GLN A 18 12.30 -11.06 -10.31
CA GLN A 18 12.31 -12.36 -10.97
C GLN A 18 12.12 -13.44 -9.91
N ALA A 19 11.29 -14.44 -10.22
CA ALA A 19 11.17 -15.63 -9.36
C ALA A 19 12.56 -16.22 -9.08
N GLY A 20 12.88 -16.48 -7.81
CA GLY A 20 14.13 -17.16 -7.42
C GLY A 20 15.18 -16.32 -6.69
N LYS A 21 14.99 -15.01 -6.48
CA LYS A 21 15.93 -14.18 -5.71
C LYS A 21 15.65 -14.19 -4.22
N ARG A 22 16.68 -13.96 -3.42
CA ARG A 22 16.58 -13.92 -1.95
C ARG A 22 15.94 -12.60 -1.45
N PRO A 23 15.19 -12.61 -0.34
CA PRO A 23 14.56 -11.44 0.27
C PRO A 23 15.47 -10.22 0.44
N ASP A 24 16.73 -10.44 0.84
CA ASP A 24 17.74 -9.41 1.08
C ASP A 24 18.15 -8.64 -0.19
N GLU A 25 17.98 -9.24 -1.37
CA GLU A 25 18.21 -8.59 -2.66
C GLU A 25 17.11 -7.59 -3.04
N TYR A 26 15.98 -7.58 -2.32
CA TYR A 26 14.84 -6.68 -2.53
C TYR A 26 14.69 -5.60 -1.45
N VAL A 27 15.58 -5.56 -0.45
CA VAL A 27 15.52 -4.56 0.62
C VAL A 27 16.18 -3.26 0.13
N HIS A 28 15.50 -2.47 -0.70
CA HIS A 28 16.01 -1.16 -1.13
C HIS A 28 15.60 -0.03 -0.19
N GLY A 29 16.02 -0.14 1.07
CA GLY A 29 15.93 0.97 2.01
C GLY A 29 14.82 0.79 3.05
N LEU A 30 15.27 0.65 4.28
CA LEU A 30 14.53 1.19 5.41
C LEU A 30 14.42 2.70 5.17
N LEU A 31 13.25 3.31 5.44
CA LEU A 31 13.25 4.71 5.85
C LEU A 31 14.41 4.85 6.85
N ALA A 32 15.38 5.74 6.54
CA ALA A 32 16.62 5.80 7.30
C ALA A 32 16.29 5.75 8.81
N PRO A 33 16.91 4.87 9.61
CA PRO A 33 16.63 4.81 11.03
C PRO A 33 16.66 6.21 11.65
N GLY A 34 15.52 6.68 12.15
CA GLY A 34 15.37 8.02 12.73
C GLY A 34 14.92 9.15 11.78
N ALA A 35 14.65 8.89 10.50
CA ALA A 35 13.94 9.84 9.66
C ALA A 35 12.53 10.08 10.24
N PRO A 36 12.12 11.34 10.49
CA PRO A 36 10.77 11.60 10.97
C PRO A 36 9.75 11.15 9.92
N ALA A 37 9.07 10.04 10.21
CA ALA A 37 7.94 9.58 9.42
C ALA A 37 6.69 10.32 9.91
N VAL A 38 6.19 11.25 9.10
CA VAL A 38 4.97 12.01 9.40
C VAL A 38 3.80 11.26 8.80
N ARG A 39 2.89 10.78 9.65
CA ARG A 39 1.65 10.14 9.23
C ARG A 39 0.50 11.15 9.31
N LEU A 40 -0.18 11.38 8.20
CA LEU A 40 -1.21 12.40 8.05
C LEU A 40 -2.54 11.83 7.56
N GLY A 41 -3.60 12.57 7.82
CA GLY A 41 -4.87 12.40 7.12
C GLY A 41 -4.78 12.89 5.67
N ALA A 42 -5.89 12.76 4.94
CA ALA A 42 -6.00 13.28 3.58
C ALA A 42 -6.38 14.77 3.57
N ASP A 43 -5.54 15.62 4.17
CA ASP A 43 -5.62 17.09 4.12
C ASP A 43 -4.48 17.66 3.26
N PRO A 44 -4.79 18.42 2.19
CA PRO A 44 -3.75 18.91 1.28
C PRO A 44 -2.83 19.95 1.93
N VAL A 45 -3.31 20.76 2.87
CA VAL A 45 -2.52 21.80 3.55
C VAL A 45 -1.51 21.14 4.49
N GLU A 46 -1.94 20.14 5.25
CA GLU A 46 -1.03 19.38 6.13
C GLU A 46 0.05 18.65 5.32
N ILE A 47 -0.33 18.05 4.18
CA ILE A 47 0.61 17.35 3.30
C ILE A 47 1.64 18.32 2.72
N VAL A 48 1.23 19.49 2.20
CA VAL A 48 2.15 20.53 1.70
C VAL A 48 3.09 21.00 2.82
N ALA A 49 2.56 21.28 4.01
CA ALA A 49 3.37 21.72 5.15
C ALA A 49 4.41 20.68 5.55
N ALA A 50 4.04 19.39 5.56
CA ALA A 50 4.97 18.32 5.86
C ALA A 50 6.03 18.14 4.76
N MET A 51 5.69 18.36 3.49
CA MET A 51 6.63 18.31 2.37
C MET A 51 7.68 19.43 2.39
N ALA A 52 7.37 20.57 3.00
CA ALA A 52 8.29 21.71 3.10
C ALA A 52 9.55 21.37 3.91
N ASP A 53 9.46 20.51 4.93
CA ASP A 53 10.64 19.96 5.59
C ASP A 53 11.16 18.74 4.81
N ARG A 54 12.27 18.93 4.11
CA ARG A 54 12.88 17.91 3.27
C ARG A 54 13.32 16.66 4.02
N ARG A 55 13.38 16.67 5.36
CA ARG A 55 13.71 15.50 6.19
C ARG A 55 12.52 14.56 6.41
N ASN A 56 11.30 15.01 6.14
CA ASN A 56 10.11 14.23 6.39
C ASN A 56 9.93 13.12 5.35
N ALA A 57 9.59 11.93 5.84
CA ALA A 57 8.95 10.90 5.04
C ALA A 57 7.44 10.98 5.29
N VAL A 58 6.67 11.38 4.28
CA VAL A 58 5.23 11.61 4.41
C VAL A 58 4.45 10.35 4.06
N THR A 59 3.58 9.91 4.97
CA THR A 59 2.65 8.80 4.76
C THR A 59 1.22 9.28 4.98
N VAL A 60 0.32 9.08 4.02
CA VAL A 60 -1.10 9.40 4.13
C VAL A 60 -1.89 8.12 4.44
N GLY A 61 -2.78 8.17 5.42
CA GLY A 61 -3.64 7.03 5.78
C GLY A 61 -3.46 6.56 7.23
N PRO A 62 -3.80 5.30 7.55
CA PRO A 62 -4.15 4.22 6.63
C PRO A 62 -5.52 4.40 5.95
N VAL A 63 -5.59 4.06 4.66
CA VAL A 63 -6.85 3.88 3.92
C VAL A 63 -7.27 2.41 3.98
N HIS A 64 -8.58 2.17 3.85
CA HIS A 64 -9.18 0.83 4.03
C HIS A 64 -10.05 0.41 2.85
N SER A 65 -10.05 1.20 1.78
CA SER A 65 -10.86 0.95 0.60
C SER A 65 -10.28 1.65 -0.62
N VAL A 66 -10.69 1.21 -1.82
CA VAL A 66 -10.30 1.85 -3.09
C VAL A 66 -10.85 3.28 -3.15
N THR A 67 -12.02 3.54 -2.56
CA THR A 67 -12.60 4.88 -2.48
C THR A 67 -11.76 5.79 -1.58
N GLY A 68 -11.37 5.29 -0.39
CA GLY A 68 -10.47 6.02 0.51
C GLY A 68 -9.11 6.31 -0.13
N TYR A 69 -8.56 5.33 -0.85
CA TYR A 69 -7.36 5.50 -1.66
C TYR A 69 -7.52 6.61 -2.70
N ARG A 70 -8.59 6.60 -3.50
CA ARG A 70 -8.81 7.62 -4.55
C ARG A 70 -8.86 9.03 -3.95
N ARG A 71 -9.53 9.19 -2.80
CA ARG A 71 -9.57 10.46 -2.08
C ARG A 71 -8.17 10.87 -1.61
N ALA A 72 -7.42 9.96 -0.98
CA ALA A 72 -6.06 10.23 -0.51
C ALA A 72 -5.10 10.57 -1.67
N MET A 73 -5.19 9.84 -2.78
CA MET A 73 -4.38 10.09 -3.97
C MET A 73 -4.72 11.44 -4.60
N ASP A 74 -6.00 11.77 -4.77
CA ASP A 74 -6.42 13.06 -5.32
C ASP A 74 -5.94 14.24 -4.45
N THR A 75 -6.08 14.13 -3.12
CA THR A 75 -5.55 15.12 -2.19
C THR A 75 -4.04 15.26 -2.32
N MET A 76 -3.31 14.15 -2.40
CA MET A 76 -1.85 14.16 -2.48
C MET A 76 -1.34 14.69 -3.83
N LEU A 77 -2.02 14.39 -4.94
CA LEU A 77 -1.71 15.00 -6.24
C LEU A 77 -1.95 16.51 -6.19
N THR A 78 -3.02 16.95 -5.53
CA THR A 78 -3.30 18.39 -5.33
C THR A 78 -2.20 19.06 -4.50
N ALA A 79 -1.74 18.42 -3.43
CA ALA A 79 -0.62 18.92 -2.62
C ALA A 79 0.68 18.99 -3.43
N LEU A 80 0.96 18.00 -4.28
CA LEU A 80 2.09 18.02 -5.19
C LEU A 80 2.01 19.16 -6.21
N GLU A 81 0.82 19.44 -6.76
CA GLU A 81 0.61 20.54 -7.70
C GLU A 81 0.96 21.88 -7.05
N THR A 82 0.47 22.11 -5.83
CA THR A 82 0.82 23.29 -5.02
C THR A 82 2.33 23.38 -4.79
N ALA A 83 2.95 22.30 -4.32
CA ALA A 83 4.38 22.28 -4.05
C ALA A 83 5.23 22.48 -5.32
N VAL A 84 4.78 22.02 -6.50
CA VAL A 84 5.48 22.27 -7.77
C VAL A 84 5.41 23.75 -8.11
N ALA A 85 4.23 24.36 -7.98
CA ALA A 85 4.04 25.79 -8.23
C ALA A 85 4.87 26.67 -7.29
N GLU A 86 5.07 26.23 -6.04
CA GLU A 86 5.89 26.92 -5.02
C GLU A 86 7.40 26.62 -5.12
N GLY A 87 7.82 25.73 -6.03
CA GLY A 87 9.22 25.31 -6.16
C GLY A 87 9.72 24.36 -5.06
N ALA A 88 8.82 23.79 -4.26
CA ALA A 88 9.08 22.89 -3.14
C ALA A 88 8.92 21.38 -3.46
N ALA A 89 8.52 21.00 -4.68
CA ALA A 89 8.15 19.63 -5.06
C ALA A 89 9.27 18.56 -5.12
N ARG A 90 10.44 18.81 -4.53
CA ARG A 90 11.54 17.83 -4.44
C ARG A 90 11.76 17.38 -2.99
N PRO A 91 10.79 16.65 -2.39
CA PRO A 91 10.99 16.06 -1.07
C PRO A 91 12.18 15.09 -1.15
N ALA A 92 13.01 15.06 -0.10
CA ALA A 92 14.17 14.16 -0.09
C ALA A 92 13.73 12.69 -0.02
N HIS A 93 12.56 12.43 0.59
CA HIS A 93 11.97 11.10 0.73
C HIS A 93 10.69 10.97 -0.13
N PRO A 94 10.47 9.82 -0.79
CA PRO A 94 9.21 9.55 -1.49
C PRO A 94 8.05 9.43 -0.50
N MET A 95 6.84 9.77 -0.96
CA MET A 95 5.63 9.76 -0.14
C MET A 95 4.85 8.46 -0.31
N ALA A 96 4.10 8.06 0.71
CA ALA A 96 3.33 6.82 0.70
C ALA A 96 1.84 7.04 0.96
N ILE A 97 0.98 6.20 0.39
CA ILE A 97 -0.37 5.95 0.93
C ILE A 97 -0.35 4.59 1.61
N GLU A 98 -0.67 4.56 2.89
CA GLU A 98 -0.72 3.33 3.68
C GLU A 98 -2.07 2.62 3.55
N TYR A 99 -2.04 1.30 3.40
CA TYR A 99 -3.20 0.42 3.39
C TYR A 99 -2.99 -0.76 4.34
N SER A 100 -3.92 -0.93 5.29
CA SER A 100 -3.86 -2.01 6.28
C SER A 100 -4.67 -3.23 5.83
N LEU A 101 -3.97 -4.27 5.36
CA LEU A 101 -4.59 -5.55 4.99
C LEU A 101 -5.33 -6.21 6.16
N PRO A 102 -4.72 -6.41 7.34
CA PRO A 102 -5.41 -7.04 8.47
C PRO A 102 -6.53 -6.17 9.03
N GLY A 103 -6.41 -4.83 8.97
CA GLY A 103 -7.48 -3.93 9.37
C GLY A 103 -8.74 -4.09 8.53
N VAL A 104 -8.57 -4.17 7.20
CA VAL A 104 -9.67 -4.43 6.26
C VAL A 104 -10.28 -5.82 6.47
N ASP A 105 -9.45 -6.85 6.60
CA ASP A 105 -9.94 -8.20 6.85
C ASP A 105 -10.72 -8.28 8.17
N ALA A 106 -10.23 -7.67 9.26
CA ALA A 106 -10.95 -7.66 10.53
C ALA A 106 -12.35 -7.02 10.41
N ALA A 107 -12.43 -5.87 9.74
CA ALA A 107 -13.69 -5.13 9.59
C ALA A 107 -14.72 -5.83 8.67
N VAL A 108 -14.25 -6.50 7.62
CA VAL A 108 -15.09 -7.28 6.71
C VAL A 108 -15.51 -8.60 7.36
N ASN A 109 -14.58 -9.30 8.01
CA ASN A 109 -14.83 -10.54 8.74
C ASN A 109 -15.94 -10.36 9.78
N ALA A 110 -15.90 -9.28 10.56
CA ALA A 110 -16.93 -8.99 11.56
C ALA A 110 -18.34 -8.89 10.96
N ARG A 111 -18.48 -8.35 9.74
CA ARG A 111 -19.78 -8.25 9.06
C ARG A 111 -20.20 -9.55 8.39
N LEU A 112 -19.25 -10.30 7.82
CA LEU A 112 -19.51 -11.64 7.30
C LEU A 112 -19.97 -12.60 8.42
N ASP A 113 -19.45 -12.44 9.64
CA ASP A 113 -19.88 -13.22 10.80
C ASP A 113 -21.34 -12.95 11.19
N LEU A 114 -21.80 -11.70 11.05
CA LEU A 114 -23.20 -11.34 11.27
C LEU A 114 -24.14 -11.96 10.23
N VAL A 115 -23.67 -12.16 8.99
CA VAL A 115 -24.42 -12.89 7.96
C VAL A 115 -24.51 -14.37 8.32
N GLY A 116 -23.43 -14.95 8.86
CA GLY A 116 -23.45 -16.25 9.53
C GLY A 116 -23.48 -17.49 8.63
N SER A 117 -23.75 -17.35 7.32
CA SER A 117 -23.76 -18.45 6.36
C SER A 117 -22.37 -19.06 6.15
N TRP A 118 -22.32 -20.31 5.71
CA TRP A 118 -21.04 -20.99 5.44
C TRP A 118 -20.30 -20.33 4.27
N GLU A 119 -21.02 -19.85 3.26
CA GLU A 119 -20.46 -19.12 2.13
C GLU A 119 -19.85 -17.78 2.57
N ALA A 120 -20.52 -17.04 3.48
CA ALA A 120 -20.00 -15.79 4.01
C ALA A 120 -18.72 -16.02 4.82
N LYS A 121 -18.71 -17.07 5.66
CA LYS A 121 -17.51 -17.47 6.42
C LYS A 121 -16.35 -17.88 5.53
N ALA A 122 -16.61 -18.51 4.38
CA ALA A 122 -15.58 -18.87 3.41
C ALA A 122 -14.91 -17.64 2.75
N MET A 123 -15.51 -16.46 2.84
CA MET A 123 -14.92 -15.21 2.34
C MET A 123 -14.01 -14.51 3.35
N ARG A 124 -13.91 -15.01 4.59
CA ARG A 124 -13.07 -14.41 5.61
C ARG A 124 -11.60 -14.35 5.20
N GLY A 125 -10.92 -13.26 5.53
CA GLY A 125 -9.49 -13.10 5.27
C GLY A 125 -9.12 -12.92 3.79
N ARG A 126 -10.09 -12.59 2.92
CA ARG A 126 -9.84 -12.37 1.49
C ARG A 126 -9.95 -10.90 1.07
N ALA A 127 -10.54 -10.06 1.91
CA ALA A 127 -10.87 -8.68 1.57
C ALA A 127 -9.63 -7.79 1.52
N GLY A 128 -8.71 -7.95 2.47
CA GLY A 128 -7.46 -7.18 2.55
C GLY A 128 -6.65 -7.30 1.27
N LEU A 129 -6.37 -8.52 0.84
CA LEU A 129 -5.62 -8.81 -0.40
C LEU A 129 -6.37 -8.32 -1.65
N ALA A 130 -7.67 -8.60 -1.77
CA ALA A 130 -8.44 -8.14 -2.91
C ALA A 130 -8.44 -6.61 -3.03
N GLY A 131 -8.58 -5.89 -1.91
CA GLY A 131 -8.48 -4.43 -1.89
C GLY A 131 -7.09 -3.93 -2.27
N ALA A 132 -6.01 -4.56 -1.78
CA ALA A 132 -4.64 -4.20 -2.14
C ALA A 132 -4.39 -4.32 -3.65
N HIS A 133 -4.81 -5.42 -4.28
CA HIS A 133 -4.70 -5.62 -5.73
C HIS A 133 -5.48 -4.54 -6.50
N LEU A 134 -6.71 -4.22 -6.09
CA LEU A 134 -7.51 -3.18 -6.74
C LEU A 134 -6.92 -1.78 -6.57
N MET A 135 -6.29 -1.50 -5.43
CA MET A 135 -5.58 -0.25 -5.19
C MET A 135 -4.31 -0.14 -6.02
N TYR A 136 -3.53 -1.21 -6.15
CA TYR A 136 -2.37 -1.23 -7.05
C TYR A 136 -2.80 -0.97 -8.50
N ALA A 137 -3.88 -1.61 -8.94
CA ALA A 137 -4.47 -1.35 -10.25
C ALA A 137 -4.97 0.09 -10.42
N ALA A 138 -5.36 0.78 -9.34
CA ALA A 138 -5.76 2.17 -9.38
C ALA A 138 -4.54 3.10 -9.48
N LEU A 139 -3.47 2.84 -8.71
CA LEU A 139 -2.19 3.55 -8.81
C LEU A 139 -1.63 3.53 -10.23
N GLN A 140 -1.63 2.36 -10.87
CA GLN A 140 -1.15 2.26 -12.25
C GLN A 140 -1.93 3.14 -13.22
N ARG A 141 -3.25 3.34 -13.00
CA ARG A 141 -4.05 4.25 -13.82
C ARG A 141 -3.73 5.71 -13.50
N ASP A 142 -3.61 6.06 -12.23
CA ASP A 142 -3.34 7.43 -11.79
C ASP A 142 -1.98 7.92 -12.32
N LEU A 143 -0.96 7.04 -12.28
CA LEU A 143 0.37 7.30 -12.84
C LEU A 143 0.45 7.25 -14.37
N ALA A 144 -0.63 6.88 -15.06
CA ALA A 144 -0.74 6.92 -16.52
C ALA A 144 -1.49 8.17 -17.03
N THR A 145 -1.86 9.10 -16.13
CA THR A 145 -2.62 10.30 -16.49
C THR A 145 -1.73 11.47 -16.92
N ASP A 146 -2.28 12.37 -17.75
CA ASP A 146 -1.63 13.64 -18.09
C ASP A 146 -1.35 14.51 -16.86
N ARG A 147 -2.22 14.43 -15.84
CA ARG A 147 -2.04 15.13 -14.57
C ARG A 147 -0.73 14.72 -13.91
N TRP A 148 -0.49 13.41 -13.81
CA TRP A 148 0.77 12.89 -13.31
C TRP A 148 1.97 13.25 -14.19
N ALA A 149 1.83 13.15 -15.53
CA ALA A 149 2.90 13.50 -16.46
C ALA A 149 3.40 14.95 -16.27
N ARG A 150 2.49 15.90 -16.02
CA ARG A 150 2.84 17.32 -15.73
C ARG A 150 3.59 17.47 -14.41
N LEU A 151 3.15 16.79 -13.36
CA LEU A 151 3.82 16.79 -12.07
C LEU A 151 5.24 16.22 -12.16
N LEU A 152 5.40 15.11 -12.89
CA LEU A 152 6.71 14.50 -13.14
C LEU A 152 7.64 15.46 -13.89
N ALA A 153 7.13 16.16 -14.92
CA ALA A 153 7.89 17.19 -15.64
C ALA A 153 8.30 18.37 -14.72
N GLY A 154 7.47 18.69 -13.71
CA GLY A 154 7.77 19.64 -12.64
C GLY A 154 8.77 19.12 -11.59
N GLY A 155 9.26 17.88 -11.72
CA GLY A 155 10.23 17.27 -10.82
C GLY A 155 9.63 16.62 -9.57
N ALA A 156 8.31 16.40 -9.54
CA ALA A 156 7.65 15.65 -8.48
C ALA A 156 8.11 14.18 -8.47
N ARG A 157 8.05 13.55 -7.29
CA ARG A 157 8.29 12.12 -7.11
C ARG A 157 6.98 11.38 -6.92
N ALA A 158 6.82 10.24 -7.60
CA ALA A 158 5.61 9.45 -7.53
C ALA A 158 5.38 8.97 -6.09
N PRO A 159 4.16 9.14 -5.55
CA PRO A 159 3.81 8.45 -4.33
C PRO A 159 3.71 6.94 -4.57
N TYR A 160 4.05 6.15 -3.55
CA TYR A 160 3.97 4.70 -3.58
C TYR A 160 2.89 4.17 -2.64
N LEU A 161 2.52 2.90 -2.80
CA LEU A 161 1.63 2.21 -1.87
C LEU A 161 2.45 1.53 -0.78
N LEU A 162 2.06 1.73 0.48
CA LEU A 162 2.61 1.05 1.63
C LEU A 162 1.59 0.02 2.14
N TRP A 163 1.97 -1.25 2.10
CA TRP A 163 1.16 -2.36 2.59
C TRP A 163 1.51 -2.67 4.05
N SER A 164 0.63 -2.31 4.96
CA SER A 164 0.75 -2.73 6.37
C SER A 164 0.17 -4.14 6.50
N THR A 165 1.05 -5.11 6.77
CA THR A 165 0.70 -6.55 6.81
C THR A 165 0.54 -7.09 8.23
N GLY A 166 1.00 -6.36 9.24
CA GLY A 166 1.00 -6.77 10.64
C GLY A 166 -0.02 -6.04 11.52
N GLY A 167 -0.08 -6.46 12.78
CA GLY A 167 -0.90 -5.88 13.84
C GLY A 167 -0.74 -6.67 15.14
N PRO A 168 -1.23 -6.18 16.29
CA PRO A 168 -1.03 -6.84 17.59
C PRO A 168 -1.55 -8.29 17.64
N SER A 169 -2.59 -8.60 16.88
CA SER A 169 -3.24 -9.91 16.80
C SER A 169 -2.93 -10.69 15.52
N VAL A 170 -2.02 -10.20 14.67
CA VAL A 170 -1.73 -10.83 13.38
C VAL A 170 -0.50 -11.73 13.53
N PRO A 171 -0.65 -13.06 13.38
CA PRO A 171 0.47 -13.99 13.38
C PRO A 171 1.52 -13.66 12.32
N ALA A 172 2.79 -14.00 12.58
CA ALA A 172 3.91 -13.68 11.69
C ALA A 172 3.75 -14.35 10.32
N ASP A 173 3.38 -15.63 10.30
CA ASP A 173 3.07 -16.41 9.10
C ASP A 173 1.99 -15.75 8.25
N ARG A 174 0.91 -15.25 8.87
CA ARG A 174 -0.16 -14.53 8.16
C ARG A 174 0.31 -13.19 7.62
N SER A 175 1.15 -12.48 8.36
CA SER A 175 1.78 -11.24 7.87
C SER A 175 2.67 -11.52 6.66
N VAL A 176 3.39 -12.64 6.65
CA VAL A 176 4.22 -13.07 5.52
C VAL A 176 3.36 -13.48 4.33
N ASP A 177 2.23 -14.16 4.53
CA ASP A 177 1.30 -14.46 3.44
C ASP A 177 0.75 -13.18 2.78
N TYR A 178 0.44 -12.14 3.57
CA TYR A 178 0.05 -10.84 3.02
C TYR A 178 1.19 -10.19 2.25
N ALA A 179 2.39 -10.23 2.83
CA ALA A 179 3.60 -9.65 2.26
C ALA A 179 3.87 -10.25 0.89
N GLU A 180 4.00 -11.58 0.86
CA GLU A 180 4.22 -12.36 -0.34
C GLU A 180 3.23 -12.00 -1.40
N LYS A 181 1.92 -11.90 -1.09
CA LYS A 181 0.84 -11.61 -2.03
C LYS A 181 0.68 -10.13 -2.44
N CYS A 182 1.53 -9.23 -1.95
CA CYS A 182 1.49 -7.80 -2.25
C CYS A 182 2.83 -7.23 -2.72
N LEU A 183 3.76 -8.09 -3.18
CA LEU A 183 5.06 -7.70 -3.72
C LEU A 183 4.98 -7.09 -5.12
N PHE A 184 4.24 -5.99 -5.23
CA PHE A 184 4.08 -5.29 -6.49
C PHE A 184 5.23 -4.32 -6.77
N PRO A 185 5.67 -4.20 -8.04
CA PRO A 185 6.64 -3.19 -8.44
C PRO A 185 6.25 -1.78 -8.02
N GLY A 186 7.19 -1.06 -7.40
CA GLY A 186 6.98 0.33 -7.01
C GLY A 186 6.19 0.52 -5.71
N THR A 187 6.08 -0.51 -4.87
CA THR A 187 5.37 -0.46 -3.58
C THR A 187 6.32 -0.79 -2.42
N ALA A 188 5.83 -0.69 -1.18
CA ALA A 188 6.59 -1.12 -0.02
C ALA A 188 5.73 -1.92 0.97
N LEU A 189 6.36 -2.78 1.76
CA LEU A 189 5.72 -3.57 2.83
C LEU A 189 6.15 -3.05 4.19
N ALA A 190 5.23 -2.91 5.15
CA ALA A 190 5.52 -2.67 6.56
C ALA A 190 5.35 -3.96 7.38
N LEU A 191 6.48 -4.55 7.78
CA LEU A 191 6.56 -5.82 8.50
C LEU A 191 6.95 -5.63 9.97
N SER A 192 6.45 -6.50 10.85
CA SER A 192 6.99 -6.62 12.20
C SER A 192 8.35 -7.32 12.17
N PRO A 193 9.23 -7.14 13.18
CA PRO A 193 10.50 -7.85 13.22
C PRO A 193 10.36 -9.38 13.20
N ALA A 194 9.27 -9.92 13.76
CA ALA A 194 8.99 -11.34 13.71
C ALA A 194 8.55 -11.80 12.30
N ALA A 195 7.67 -11.04 11.65
CA ALA A 195 7.26 -11.32 10.27
C ALA A 195 8.44 -11.20 9.29
N LEU A 196 9.37 -10.27 9.50
CA LEU A 196 10.57 -10.17 8.68
C LEU A 196 11.46 -11.41 8.81
N ARG A 197 11.67 -11.92 10.04
CA ARG A 197 12.44 -13.15 10.23
C ARG A 197 11.77 -14.35 9.58
N GLU A 198 10.47 -14.50 9.77
CA GLU A 198 9.68 -15.55 9.09
C GLU A 198 9.80 -15.42 7.56
N PHE A 199 9.73 -14.20 7.03
CA PHE A 199 9.85 -13.94 5.60
C PHE A 199 11.24 -14.34 5.06
N ASP A 200 12.29 -14.04 5.82
CA ASP A 200 13.68 -14.42 5.52
C ASP A 200 13.88 -15.95 5.55
N GLU A 201 13.34 -16.62 6.58
CA GLU A 201 13.42 -18.07 6.75
C GLU A 201 12.72 -18.86 5.63
N ARG A 202 11.63 -18.32 5.05
CA ARG A 202 10.96 -18.94 3.88
C ARG A 202 11.84 -18.93 2.63
N GLY A 203 12.85 -18.06 2.57
CA GLY A 203 13.98 -18.10 1.63
C GLY A 203 13.68 -17.73 0.17
N LEU A 204 12.59 -18.23 -0.42
CA LEU A 204 12.23 -17.98 -1.83
C LEU A 204 10.98 -17.12 -1.94
N VAL A 205 11.19 -15.87 -2.34
CA VAL A 205 10.12 -14.93 -2.64
C VAL A 205 9.56 -15.24 -4.03
N THR A 206 8.38 -15.88 -4.06
CA THR A 206 7.67 -16.21 -5.30
C THR A 206 6.43 -15.34 -5.53
N GLY A 207 6.34 -14.22 -4.79
CA GLY A 207 5.15 -13.35 -4.69
C GLY A 207 4.55 -12.94 -6.03
N PRO A 208 3.36 -12.31 -6.06
CA PRO A 208 2.75 -11.84 -7.27
C PRO A 208 3.58 -10.67 -7.77
N THR A 209 4.47 -11.01 -8.68
CA THR A 209 5.07 -10.13 -9.67
C THR A 209 4.02 -9.64 -10.68
N ALA A 210 2.80 -10.17 -10.60
CA ALA A 210 1.67 -9.84 -11.45
C ALA A 210 0.40 -9.56 -10.64
N LEU A 211 -0.28 -8.48 -11.02
CA LEU A 211 -1.61 -8.12 -10.54
C LEU A 211 -2.66 -9.13 -11.04
N ASP A 212 -3.37 -9.80 -10.13
CA ASP A 212 -4.63 -10.49 -10.46
C ASP A 212 -5.84 -9.60 -10.13
N ALA A 213 -6.13 -8.66 -11.03
CA ALA A 213 -7.29 -7.78 -10.88
C ALA A 213 -8.62 -8.50 -11.08
N ALA A 214 -8.65 -9.62 -11.82
CA ALA A 214 -9.87 -10.35 -12.11
C ALA A 214 -10.36 -11.11 -10.88
N GLU A 215 -9.47 -11.84 -10.21
CA GLU A 215 -9.77 -12.49 -8.93
C GLU A 215 -10.13 -11.46 -7.86
N ALA A 216 -9.37 -10.37 -7.74
CA ALA A 216 -9.67 -9.33 -6.77
C ALA A 216 -11.08 -8.74 -6.94
N ARG A 217 -11.50 -8.46 -8.19
CA ARG A 217 -12.88 -8.02 -8.48
C ARG A 217 -13.91 -9.10 -8.14
N ARG A 218 -13.65 -10.36 -8.43
CA ARG A 218 -14.54 -11.48 -8.08
C ARG A 218 -14.73 -11.58 -6.57
N VAL A 219 -13.64 -11.57 -5.80
CA VAL A 219 -13.69 -11.59 -4.32
C VAL A 219 -14.53 -10.44 -3.78
N VAL A 220 -14.28 -9.21 -4.23
CA VAL A 220 -15.04 -8.03 -3.78
C VAL A 220 -16.51 -8.13 -4.17
N ALA A 221 -16.82 -8.61 -5.38
CA ALA A 221 -18.21 -8.81 -5.82
C ALA A 221 -18.93 -9.88 -4.98
N THR A 222 -18.26 -10.99 -4.65
CA THR A 222 -18.80 -12.04 -3.79
C THR A 222 -19.06 -11.52 -2.37
N ILE A 223 -18.13 -10.74 -1.80
CA ILE A 223 -18.34 -10.10 -0.49
C ILE A 223 -19.55 -9.14 -0.54
N ALA A 224 -19.67 -8.38 -1.63
CA ALA A 224 -20.81 -7.46 -1.84
C ALA A 224 -22.15 -8.18 -1.97
N TRP A 225 -22.18 -9.41 -2.48
CA TRP A 225 -23.40 -10.23 -2.55
C TRP A 225 -24.01 -10.50 -1.16
N PHE A 226 -23.17 -10.56 -0.11
CA PHE A 226 -23.62 -10.67 1.28
C PHE A 226 -24.01 -9.32 1.92
N GLY A 227 -24.09 -8.24 1.14
CA GLY A 227 -24.37 -6.89 1.64
C GLY A 227 -23.19 -6.23 2.35
N VAL A 228 -21.99 -6.80 2.28
CA VAL A 228 -20.77 -6.25 2.91
C VAL A 228 -19.96 -5.49 1.86
N ARG A 229 -19.64 -4.22 2.13
CA ARG A 229 -18.87 -3.37 1.20
C ARG A 229 -17.58 -2.88 1.86
N LEU A 230 -16.44 -3.07 1.19
CA LEU A 230 -15.13 -2.60 1.65
C LEU A 230 -15.12 -1.09 1.96
N ASP A 231 -15.83 -0.29 1.17
CA ASP A 231 -15.90 1.16 1.39
C ASP A 231 -16.73 1.57 2.63
N ALA A 232 -17.63 0.70 3.09
CA ALA A 232 -18.52 0.96 4.22
C ALA A 232 -18.08 0.24 5.50
N THR A 233 -16.99 -0.53 5.43
CA THR A 233 -16.57 -1.40 6.54
C THR A 233 -15.69 -0.72 7.57
N VAL A 234 -14.99 0.36 7.20
CA VAL A 234 -14.04 1.06 8.08
C VAL A 234 -14.31 2.56 8.00
N GLY A 235 -14.70 3.14 9.13
CA GLY A 235 -14.84 4.57 9.38
C GLY A 235 -13.94 4.97 10.53
#